data_AF-A4FWI6-F1
#
_entry.id   AF-A4FWI6-F1
#
_cell.length_a   1.000
_cell.length_b   1.000
_cell.length_c   1.000
_cell.angle_alpha   90.00
_cell.angle_beta   90.00
_cell.angle_gamma   90.00
#
_symmetry.space_group_name_H-M   'P 1'
#
loop_
_entity.id
_entity.type
_entity.pdbx_description
1 polymer ?
#
loop_
_entity_poly.entity_id
_entity_poly.type
_entity_poly.pdbx_seq_one_letter_code
_entity_poly.pdbx_strand_id
1 'polypeptide(L)' 'MKKEKIIEKTVKPSGNTGHITLPKKYIGKKVKIKIQGEHKDD' A
#
# COMPACT_ATOMS: atom_id res chain seq x y z
N MET A 1 1.90 8.95 23.00
CA MET A 1 1.50 8.08 21.87
C MET A 1 2.56 8.14 20.77
N LYS A 2 3.25 7.04 20.46
CA LYS A 2 4.19 7.00 19.31
C LYS A 2 3.36 7.04 18.03
N LYS A 3 3.52 8.11 17.22
CA LYS A 3 2.97 8.15 15.86
C LYS A 3 3.63 7.03 15.06
N GLU A 4 2.89 5.99 14.73
CA GLU A 4 3.35 4.98 13.78
C GLU A 4 3.61 5.67 12.44
N LYS A 5 4.84 5.55 11.94
CA LYS A 5 5.25 6.18 10.69
C LYS A 5 4.62 5.39 9.54
N ILE A 6 3.47 5.84 9.07
CA ILE A 6 2.80 5.29 7.89
C ILE A 6 3.69 5.56 6.68
N ILE A 7 4.06 4.52 5.93
CA ILE A 7 4.80 4.66 4.68
C ILE A 7 3.76 4.90 3.59
N GLU A 8 3.61 6.15 3.18
CA GLU A 8 2.75 6.55 2.06
C GLU A 8 3.56 6.53 0.76
N LYS A 9 3.05 5.83 -0.25
CA LYS A 9 3.65 5.79 -1.59
C LYS A 9 2.56 5.92 -2.63
N THR A 10 2.53 7.05 -3.32
CA THR A 10 1.67 7.25 -4.48
C THR A 10 2.24 6.45 -5.64
N VAL A 11 1.41 5.60 -6.23
CA VAL A 11 1.74 4.84 -7.44
C VAL A 11 0.80 5.28 -8.55
N LYS A 12 1.31 5.38 -9.78
CA LYS A 12 0.45 5.59 -10.95
C LYS A 12 -0.27 4.28 -11.26
N PRO A 13 -1.58 4.30 -11.53
CA PRO A 13 -2.28 3.10 -11.98
C PRO A 13 -1.73 2.68 -13.35
N SER A 14 -1.46 1.38 -13.54
CA SER A 14 -1.06 0.82 -14.83
C SER A 14 -1.70 -0.55 -15.02
N GLY A 15 -2.56 -0.68 -16.02
CA GLY A 15 -3.28 -1.93 -16.30
C GLY A 15 -4.27 -2.31 -15.19
N ASN A 16 -4.67 -3.58 -15.18
CA ASN A 16 -5.71 -4.10 -14.28
C ASN A 16 -5.15 -4.70 -12.97
N THR A 17 -3.82 -4.64 -12.78
CA THR A 17 -3.12 -5.29 -11.66
C THR A 17 -2.17 -4.33 -10.98
N GLY A 18 -2.23 -4.26 -9.65
CA GLY A 18 -1.29 -3.48 -8.84
C GLY A 18 -0.20 -4.36 -8.22
N HIS A 19 1.06 -4.16 -8.60
CA HIS A 19 2.21 -4.75 -7.91
C HIS A 19 2.75 -3.79 -6.85
N ILE A 20 2.82 -4.23 -5.59
CA ILE A 20 3.41 -3.46 -4.48
C ILE A 20 4.70 -4.16 -4.02
N THR A 21 5.83 -3.46 -4.13
CA THR A 21 7.10 -3.95 -3.59
C THR A 21 7.27 -3.52 -2.13
N LEU A 22 7.48 -4.49 -1.24
CA LEU A 22 7.72 -4.25 0.18
C LEU A 22 9.21 -4.46 0.52
N PRO A 23 9.79 -3.64 1.42
CA PRO A 23 11.15 -3.87 1.92
C PRO A 23 11.30 -5.24 2.61
N LYS A 24 12.46 -5.90 2.41
CA LYS A 24 12.76 -7.23 2.96
C LYS A 24 12.56 -7.34 4.49
N LYS A 25 12.73 -6.24 5.22
CA LYS A 25 12.52 -6.16 6.69
C LYS A 25 11.09 -6.46 7.16
N TYR A 26 10.12 -6.52 6.24
CA TYR A 26 8.72 -6.83 6.52
C TYR A 26 8.32 -8.27 6.13
N ILE A 27 9.23 -9.06 5.55
CA ILE A 27 8.98 -10.48 5.26
C ILE A 27 8.67 -11.22 6.57
N GLY A 28 7.62 -12.05 6.55
CA GLY A 28 7.16 -12.81 7.72
C GLY A 28 6.35 -12.00 8.75
N LYS A 29 6.13 -10.70 8.51
CA LYS A 29 5.28 -9.85 9.37
C LYS A 29 3.90 -9.63 8.73
N LYS A 30 2.87 -9.51 9.57
CA LYS A 30 1.55 -9.07 9.10
C LYS A 30 1.61 -7.59 8.76
N VAL A 31 1.22 -7.23 7.54
CA VAL A 31 1.13 -5.85 7.06
C VAL A 31 -0.30 -5.54 6.65
N LYS A 32 -0.76 -4.32 6.91
CA LYS A 32 -2.06 -3.82 6.43
C LYS A 32 -1.80 -2.81 5.32
N ILE A 33 -2.27 -3.13 4.12
CA ILE A 33 -2.23 -2.23 2.97
C ILE A 33 -3.55 -1.45 2.96
N LYS A 34 -3.47 -0.12 2.88
CA LYS A 34 -4.64 0.75 2.66
C LYS A 34 -4.44 1.43 1.31
N ILE A 35 -5.34 1.15 0.37
CA ILE A 35 -5.44 1.87 -0.89
C ILE A 35 -6.43 3.02 -0.67
N GLN A 36 -6.06 4.24 -1.05
CA GLN A 36 -6.91 5.43 -0.94
C GLN A 36 -7.19 5.97 -2.34
N GLY A 37 -8.44 6.33 -2.62
CA GLY A 37 -8.83 6.89 -3.93
C GLY A 37 -9.33 5.86 -4.96
N GLU A 38 -9.85 4.70 -4.54
CA GLU A 38 -10.66 3.85 -5.42
C GLU A 38 -11.92 4.62 -5.81
N HIS A 39 -12.00 5.11 -7.06
CA HIS A 39 -13.30 5.40 -7.67
C HIS A 39 -13.91 4.05 -8.02
N LYS A 40 -14.80 3.56 -7.15
CA LYS A 40 -15.76 2.54 -7.55
C LYS A 40 -16.77 3.24 -8.46
N ASP A 41 -16.57 3.08 -9.76
CA ASP A 41 -17.65 3.28 -10.71
C ASP A 41 -18.56 2.05 -10.60
N ASP A 42 -19.50 2.08 -9.64
CA ASP A 42 -20.62 1.12 -9.55
C ASP A 42 -21.66 1.41 -10.65
#